data_AF-A0A2N3VMH2-F1
#
_entry.id   AF-A0A2N3VMH2-F1
#
_cell.length_a   1.000
_cell.length_b   1.000
_cell.length_c   1.000
_cell.angle_alpha   90.00
_cell.angle_beta   90.00
_cell.angle_gamma   90.00
#
_symmetry.space_group_name_H-M   'P 1'
#
loop_
_entity.id
_entity.type
_entity.pdbx_description
1 polymer ?
#
loop_
_entity_poly.entity_id
_entity_poly.type
_entity_poly.pdbx_seq_one_letter_code
_entity_poly.pdbx_strand_id
1 'polypeptide(L)'
;MRSILPIQPSASDCVRRCNPILAEEANRWLTIVESPLRLHGNPELTTTVGPVPDPDAVLCRSNAGAIHEVLELLSEGKRVAMVGGGEALEKLARAAGQLKEGRRTNHPELVLFTTWEELHEYVTCDPSGGDLLLLVEIIEDHGVGVVLKAVQRLCPEDEAQVVVSTAHKSKGREWHAVRIAADFAPRDGSKTLSTETDDEDVLPDINLEEARLAYVAVTRARQPLDLGGLSWINRCPSFGKTSAGPVAALISSSPWDRLGPAAMSSPSPWDRLGPHPARP
;
A
#
# COMPACT_ATOMS: atom_id res chain seq x y z
N MET A 1 4.62 54.59 -23.54
CA MET A 1 4.53 53.72 -22.35
C MET A 1 3.32 52.82 -22.49
N ARG A 2 3.48 51.60 -23.02
CA ARG A 2 2.42 50.59 -23.04
C ARG A 2 2.60 49.72 -21.81
N SER A 3 1.63 49.78 -20.89
CA SER A 3 1.57 48.93 -19.71
C SER A 3 1.62 47.46 -20.11
N ILE A 4 2.58 46.75 -19.52
CA ILE A 4 2.66 45.30 -19.51
C ILE A 4 1.63 44.84 -18.48
N LEU A 5 0.52 44.26 -18.92
CA LEU A 5 -0.36 43.50 -18.02
C LEU A 5 0.42 42.28 -17.52
N PRO A 6 0.35 41.94 -16.22
CA PRO A 6 0.93 40.70 -15.72
C PRO A 6 0.15 39.52 -16.30
N ILE A 7 0.89 38.56 -16.87
CA ILE A 7 0.40 37.28 -17.33
C ILE A 7 -0.20 36.56 -16.11
N GLN A 8 -1.52 36.43 -16.07
CA GLN A 8 -2.20 35.58 -15.09
C GLN A 8 -1.81 34.12 -15.36
N PRO A 9 -1.37 33.34 -14.37
CA PRO A 9 -1.16 31.92 -14.57
C PRO A 9 -2.53 31.26 -14.73
N SER A 10 -2.83 30.73 -15.92
CA SER A 10 -4.04 29.94 -16.13
C SER A 10 -3.89 28.60 -15.40
N ALA A 11 -4.37 28.51 -14.17
CA ALA A 11 -4.60 27.22 -13.53
C ALA A 11 -5.51 26.41 -14.46
N SER A 12 -5.03 25.25 -14.89
CA SER A 12 -5.85 24.34 -15.68
C SER A 12 -6.83 23.69 -14.72
N ASP A 13 -8.03 24.26 -14.58
CA ASP A 13 -9.06 23.74 -13.69
C ASP A 13 -9.63 22.44 -14.26
N CYS A 14 -9.43 21.33 -13.54
CA CYS A 14 -9.99 20.04 -13.92
C CYS A 14 -11.20 19.73 -13.04
N VAL A 15 -12.39 19.77 -13.65
CA VAL A 15 -13.63 19.32 -13.00
C VAL A 15 -13.64 17.80 -13.00
N ARG A 16 -13.59 17.22 -11.80
CA ARG A 16 -13.57 15.77 -11.62
C ARG A 16 -14.86 15.31 -10.95
N ARG A 17 -15.29 14.07 -11.21
CA ARG A 17 -16.50 13.47 -10.59
C ARG A 17 -16.22 13.04 -9.14
N CYS A 18 -15.73 13.95 -8.30
CA CYS A 18 -15.54 13.74 -6.87
C CYS A 18 -16.18 14.89 -6.08
N ASN A 19 -16.48 14.66 -4.80
CA ASN A 19 -16.98 15.70 -3.90
C ASN A 19 -15.83 16.68 -3.51
N PRO A 20 -16.15 17.93 -3.08
CA PRO A 20 -15.17 18.92 -2.65
C PRO A 20 -14.12 18.44 -1.63
N ILE A 21 -14.49 17.63 -0.65
CA ILE A 21 -13.59 17.06 0.38
C ILE A 21 -12.53 16.16 -0.27
N LEU A 22 -12.91 15.33 -1.23
CA LEU A 22 -11.94 14.49 -1.96
C LEU A 22 -11.06 15.32 -2.89
N ALA A 23 -11.60 16.37 -3.48
CA ALA A 23 -10.82 17.31 -4.28
C ALA A 23 -9.80 18.05 -3.41
N GLU A 24 -10.20 18.50 -2.22
CA GLU A 24 -9.31 19.12 -1.22
C GLU A 24 -8.20 18.15 -0.80
N GLU A 25 -8.55 16.91 -0.48
CA GLU A 25 -7.55 15.89 -0.12
C GLU A 25 -6.56 15.62 -1.26
N ALA A 26 -7.04 15.47 -2.50
CA ALA A 26 -6.18 15.30 -3.65
C ALA A 26 -5.32 16.54 -3.94
N ASN A 27 -5.85 17.74 -3.68
CA ASN A 27 -5.11 19.01 -3.85
C ASN A 27 -3.95 19.15 -2.86
N ARG A 28 -4.01 18.52 -1.67
CA ARG A 28 -2.87 18.48 -0.73
C ARG A 28 -1.67 17.81 -1.39
N TRP A 29 -1.89 16.66 -2.02
CA TRP A 29 -0.85 15.94 -2.76
C TRP A 29 -0.36 16.73 -3.99
N LEU A 30 -1.26 17.42 -4.70
CA LEU A 30 -0.89 18.30 -5.83
C LEU A 30 -0.03 19.49 -5.42
N THR A 31 -0.23 20.01 -4.20
CA THR A 31 0.61 21.07 -3.63
C THR A 31 2.01 20.54 -3.33
N ILE A 32 2.14 19.35 -2.74
CA ILE A 32 3.45 18.72 -2.47
C ILE A 32 4.25 18.51 -3.76
N VAL A 33 3.59 18.10 -4.84
CA VAL A 33 4.27 17.86 -6.13
C VAL A 33 4.43 19.11 -6.98
N GLU A 34 4.13 20.29 -6.44
CA GLU A 34 4.18 21.61 -7.09
C GLU A 34 3.42 21.65 -8.43
N SER A 35 2.35 20.88 -8.55
CA SER A 35 1.56 20.86 -9.78
C SER A 35 0.70 22.12 -9.87
N PRO A 36 0.56 22.74 -11.06
CA PRO A 36 -0.38 23.85 -11.26
C PRO A 36 -1.84 23.38 -11.38
N LEU A 37 -2.07 22.07 -11.47
CA LEU A 37 -3.41 21.48 -11.55
C LEU A 37 -4.15 21.70 -10.23
N ARG A 38 -5.41 22.12 -10.28
CA ARG A 38 -6.29 22.14 -9.11
C ARG A 38 -7.61 21.45 -9.43
N LEU A 39 -7.98 20.52 -8.55
CA LEU A 39 -9.23 19.79 -8.65
C LEU A 39 -10.33 20.58 -7.94
N HIS A 40 -11.48 20.64 -8.60
CA HIS A 40 -12.71 21.19 -8.03
C HIS A 40 -13.75 20.07 -7.96
N GLY A 41 -14.28 19.84 -6.77
CA GLY A 41 -15.31 18.82 -6.55
C GLY A 41 -16.73 19.35 -6.84
N ASN A 42 -17.66 18.45 -7.15
CA ASN A 42 -19.08 18.78 -7.31
C ASN A 42 -19.77 18.84 -5.92
N PRO A 43 -20.28 20.01 -5.48
CA PRO A 43 -20.92 20.16 -4.17
C PRO A 43 -22.22 19.36 -4.01
N GLU A 44 -22.83 18.89 -5.09
CA GLU A 44 -24.04 18.06 -5.05
C GLU A 44 -23.78 16.62 -4.58
N LEU A 45 -22.53 16.17 -4.66
CA LEU A 45 -22.12 14.85 -4.21
C LEU A 45 -21.83 14.92 -2.72
N THR A 46 -22.42 14.07 -1.87
CA THR A 46 -22.10 14.00 -0.41
C THR A 46 -21.20 12.80 -0.11
N THR A 47 -19.97 13.02 0.37
CA THR A 47 -19.01 11.94 0.75
C THR A 47 -18.44 12.19 2.13
N THR A 48 -17.85 11.15 2.70
CA THR A 48 -16.97 11.23 3.87
C THR A 48 -15.56 10.78 3.51
N VAL A 49 -14.59 11.30 4.26
CA VAL A 49 -13.24 10.74 4.39
C VAL A 49 -13.15 10.16 5.79
N GLY A 50 -12.89 8.85 5.90
CA GLY A 50 -12.91 8.13 7.17
C GLY A 50 -12.97 6.61 6.96
N PRO A 51 -13.04 5.82 8.04
CA PRO A 51 -13.02 4.36 7.95
C PRO A 51 -14.10 3.80 7.03
N VAL A 52 -13.71 2.93 6.10
CA VAL A 52 -14.61 2.24 5.19
C VAL A 52 -14.52 0.74 5.47
N PRO A 53 -15.49 0.14 6.18
CA PRO A 53 -15.43 -1.28 6.57
C PRO A 53 -15.59 -2.23 5.37
N ASP A 54 -16.38 -1.83 4.38
CA ASP A 54 -16.65 -2.61 3.17
C ASP A 54 -16.24 -1.80 1.92
N PRO A 55 -14.93 -1.69 1.61
CA PRO A 55 -14.46 -0.97 0.43
C PRO A 55 -14.67 -1.82 -0.83
N ASP A 56 -15.05 -1.18 -1.95
CA ASP A 56 -15.09 -1.86 -3.26
C ASP A 56 -13.68 -2.12 -3.79
N ALA A 57 -12.71 -1.27 -3.41
CA ALA A 57 -11.32 -1.47 -3.75
C ALA A 57 -10.34 -1.08 -2.64
N VAL A 58 -9.24 -1.83 -2.60
CA VAL A 58 -8.08 -1.54 -1.76
C VAL A 58 -6.90 -1.21 -2.65
N LEU A 59 -6.30 -0.04 -2.42
CA LEU A 59 -5.16 0.44 -3.18
C LEU A 59 -3.87 0.31 -2.39
N CYS A 60 -2.94 -0.46 -2.94
CA CYS A 60 -1.64 -0.71 -2.36
C CYS A 60 -0.56 0.12 -3.06
N ARG A 61 0.47 0.48 -2.32
CA ARG A 61 1.67 1.09 -2.86
C ARG A 61 2.48 0.05 -3.65
N SER A 62 2.72 -1.12 -3.05
CA SER A 62 3.65 -2.14 -3.54
C SER A 62 2.95 -3.48 -3.85
N ASN A 63 3.66 -4.37 -4.53
CA ASN A 63 3.18 -5.74 -4.75
C ASN A 63 3.13 -6.54 -3.43
N ALA A 64 4.08 -6.33 -2.52
CA ALA A 64 4.07 -6.96 -1.20
C ALA A 64 2.85 -6.54 -0.37
N GLY A 65 2.51 -5.24 -0.40
CA GLY A 65 1.26 -4.73 0.19
C GLY A 65 0.03 -5.40 -0.42
N ALA A 66 0.00 -5.57 -1.74
CA ALA A 66 -1.09 -6.27 -2.40
C ALA A 66 -1.21 -7.75 -1.99
N ILE A 67 -0.08 -8.46 -1.79
CA ILE A 67 -0.09 -9.84 -1.26
C ILE A 67 -0.75 -9.87 0.12
N HIS A 68 -0.32 -8.98 1.01
CA HIS A 68 -0.86 -8.91 2.37
C HIS A 68 -2.37 -8.66 2.38
N GLU A 69 -2.83 -7.67 1.62
CA GLU A 69 -4.25 -7.31 1.52
C GLU A 69 -5.09 -8.44 0.92
N VAL A 70 -4.58 -9.11 -0.12
CA VAL A 70 -5.25 -10.29 -0.70
C VAL A 70 -5.37 -11.40 0.33
N LEU A 71 -4.31 -11.70 1.07
CA LEU A 71 -4.32 -12.73 2.11
C LEU A 71 -5.30 -12.40 3.23
N GLU A 72 -5.29 -11.15 3.72
CA GLU A 72 -6.18 -10.67 4.79
C GLU A 72 -7.65 -10.80 4.36
N LEU A 73 -8.02 -10.24 3.21
CA LEU A 73 -9.40 -10.29 2.70
C LEU A 73 -9.88 -11.73 2.44
N LEU A 74 -9.00 -12.61 1.93
CA LEU A 74 -9.34 -14.03 1.75
C LEU A 74 -9.52 -14.76 3.09
N SER A 75 -8.81 -14.36 4.14
CA SER A 75 -8.96 -14.90 5.50
C SER A 75 -10.28 -14.48 6.15
N GLU A 76 -10.79 -13.30 5.79
CA GLU A 76 -12.13 -12.81 6.16
C GLU A 76 -13.26 -13.50 5.36
N GLY A 77 -12.91 -14.36 4.40
CA GLY A 77 -13.87 -15.07 3.55
C GLY A 77 -14.44 -14.21 2.42
N LYS A 78 -13.83 -13.04 2.13
CA LYS A 78 -14.26 -12.19 1.01
C LYS A 78 -13.82 -12.79 -0.32
N ARG A 79 -14.63 -12.58 -1.37
CA ARG A 79 -14.23 -12.84 -2.76
C ARG A 79 -13.39 -11.68 -3.27
N VAL A 80 -12.14 -11.96 -3.63
CA VAL A 80 -11.15 -10.95 -3.98
C VAL A 80 -10.76 -11.09 -5.44
N ALA A 81 -10.75 -9.98 -6.16
CA ALA A 81 -10.16 -9.88 -7.47
C ALA A 81 -8.92 -8.99 -7.43
N MET A 82 -8.03 -9.16 -8.40
CA MET A 82 -6.85 -8.31 -8.56
C MET A 82 -6.82 -7.66 -9.92
N VAL A 83 -6.63 -6.33 -9.96
CA VAL A 83 -6.49 -5.60 -11.23
C VAL A 83 -5.26 -6.08 -11.99
N GLY A 84 -5.49 -6.57 -13.21
CA GLY A 84 -4.43 -7.13 -14.05
C GLY A 84 -4.01 -8.55 -13.68
N GLY A 85 -4.74 -9.21 -12.78
CA GLY A 85 -4.50 -10.59 -12.36
C GLY A 85 -3.37 -10.75 -11.33
N GLY A 86 -3.28 -11.95 -10.75
CA GLY A 86 -2.29 -12.27 -9.71
C GLY A 86 -0.92 -12.72 -10.22
N GLU A 87 -0.64 -12.66 -11.53
CA GLU A 87 0.61 -13.16 -12.12
C GLU A 87 1.85 -12.42 -11.56
N ALA A 88 1.76 -11.11 -11.32
CA ALA A 88 2.85 -10.34 -10.74
C ALA A 88 3.19 -10.82 -9.32
N LEU A 89 2.15 -11.10 -8.51
CA LEU A 89 2.28 -11.58 -7.14
C LEU A 89 2.85 -13.00 -7.10
N GLU A 90 2.36 -13.86 -7.99
CA GLU A 90 2.90 -15.20 -8.18
C GLU A 90 4.40 -15.17 -8.55
N LYS A 91 4.78 -14.32 -9.52
CA LYS A 91 6.18 -14.19 -9.94
C LYS A 91 7.08 -13.70 -8.80
N LEU A 92 6.64 -12.69 -8.05
CA LEU A 92 7.37 -12.16 -6.90
C LEU A 92 7.55 -13.23 -5.82
N ALA A 93 6.48 -13.96 -5.47
CA ALA A 93 6.53 -15.02 -4.47
C ALA A 93 7.44 -16.18 -4.88
N ARG A 94 7.38 -16.61 -6.16
CA ARG A 94 8.28 -17.65 -6.69
C ARG A 94 9.74 -17.19 -6.68
N ALA A 95 9.99 -15.93 -7.01
CA ALA A 95 11.32 -15.35 -6.97
C ALA A 95 11.89 -15.30 -5.54
N ALA A 96 11.06 -14.90 -4.56
CA ALA A 96 11.41 -14.96 -3.15
C ALA A 96 11.74 -16.39 -2.70
N GLY A 97 10.93 -17.37 -3.13
CA GLY A 97 11.18 -18.79 -2.89
C GLY A 97 12.50 -19.29 -3.47
N GLN A 98 12.82 -18.92 -4.72
CA GLN A 98 14.09 -19.26 -5.35
C GLN A 98 15.27 -18.71 -4.55
N LEU A 99 15.19 -17.44 -4.15
CA LEU A 99 16.23 -16.79 -3.35
C LEU A 99 16.41 -17.48 -1.99
N LYS A 100 15.31 -17.86 -1.33
CA LYS A 100 15.31 -18.63 -0.07
C LYS A 100 15.91 -20.03 -0.21
N GLU A 101 15.77 -20.65 -1.39
CA GLU A 101 16.41 -21.93 -1.72
C GLU A 101 17.89 -21.78 -2.17
N GLY A 102 18.47 -20.57 -2.09
CA GLY A 102 19.84 -20.28 -2.54
C GLY A 102 20.01 -20.24 -4.06
N ARG A 103 18.91 -20.12 -4.82
CA ARG A 103 18.93 -19.97 -6.29
C ARG A 103 18.81 -18.50 -6.67
N ARG A 104 19.49 -18.10 -7.73
CA ARG A 104 19.37 -16.75 -8.28
C ARG A 104 18.00 -16.54 -8.92
N THR A 105 17.51 -15.31 -8.84
CA THR A 105 16.27 -14.86 -9.49
C THR A 105 16.53 -13.70 -10.44
N ASN A 106 15.72 -13.59 -11.50
CA ASN A 106 15.73 -12.47 -12.44
C ASN A 106 14.55 -11.52 -12.21
N HIS A 107 13.85 -11.65 -11.08
CA HIS A 107 12.71 -10.77 -10.78
C HIS A 107 13.21 -9.34 -10.50
N PRO A 108 12.64 -8.30 -11.11
CA PRO A 108 13.16 -6.93 -11.00
C PRO A 108 13.31 -6.43 -9.56
N GLU A 109 12.39 -6.81 -8.67
CA GLU A 109 12.42 -6.41 -7.26
C GLU A 109 13.47 -7.17 -6.42
N LEU A 110 13.98 -8.32 -6.89
CA LEU A 110 14.86 -9.20 -6.12
C LEU A 110 16.20 -9.49 -6.81
N VAL A 111 16.41 -9.02 -8.04
CA VAL A 111 17.59 -9.32 -8.88
C VAL A 111 18.90 -8.82 -8.27
N LEU A 112 18.84 -7.82 -7.39
CA LEU A 112 20.01 -7.26 -6.72
C LEU A 112 20.56 -8.17 -5.61
N PHE A 113 19.75 -9.12 -5.10
CA PHE A 113 20.13 -9.98 -3.99
C PHE A 113 20.60 -11.35 -4.49
N THR A 114 21.70 -11.82 -3.92
CA THR A 114 22.28 -13.13 -4.23
C THR A 114 21.83 -14.20 -3.25
N THR A 115 21.55 -13.82 -1.99
CA THR A 115 21.05 -14.73 -0.96
C THR A 115 19.85 -14.14 -0.22
N TRP A 116 19.11 -15.00 0.49
CA TRP A 116 17.97 -14.56 1.31
C TRP A 116 18.43 -13.69 2.49
N GLU A 117 19.59 -14.01 3.07
CA GLU A 117 20.18 -13.24 4.16
C GLU A 117 20.51 -11.80 3.73
N GLU A 118 20.98 -11.60 2.50
CA GLU A 118 21.25 -10.27 1.95
C GLU A 118 19.95 -9.45 1.79
N LEU A 119 18.88 -10.09 1.31
CA LEU A 119 17.56 -9.46 1.26
C LEU A 119 17.05 -9.13 2.68
N HIS A 120 17.18 -10.06 3.62
CA HIS A 120 16.75 -9.85 5.00
C HIS A 120 17.53 -8.70 5.68
N GLU A 121 18.85 -8.64 5.48
CA GLU A 121 19.68 -7.55 5.97
C GLU A 121 19.27 -6.22 5.34
N TYR A 122 19.03 -6.19 4.02
CA TYR A 122 18.56 -5.00 3.33
C TYR A 122 17.24 -4.46 3.89
N VAL A 123 16.23 -5.30 4.07
CA VAL A 123 14.92 -4.86 4.58
C VAL A 123 14.95 -4.44 6.06
N THR A 124 15.97 -4.88 6.81
CA THR A 124 16.15 -4.54 8.23
C THR A 124 16.97 -3.26 8.40
N CYS A 125 17.97 -3.04 7.56
CA CYS A 125 18.97 -2.00 7.73
C CYS A 125 18.76 -0.77 6.83
N ASP A 126 18.12 -0.93 5.67
CA ASP A 126 17.86 0.18 4.73
C ASP A 126 16.40 0.64 4.83
N PRO A 127 16.14 1.93 5.12
CA PRO A 127 14.79 2.49 5.11
C PRO A 127 14.03 2.26 3.79
N SER A 128 14.75 2.14 2.67
CA SER A 128 14.21 1.88 1.34
C SER A 128 13.72 0.43 1.16
N GLY A 129 14.18 -0.49 2.01
CA GLY A 129 13.78 -1.90 1.99
C GLY A 129 12.38 -2.17 2.54
N GLY A 130 11.71 -1.14 3.05
CA GLY A 130 10.39 -1.26 3.68
C GLY A 130 9.33 -1.91 2.79
N ASP A 131 9.37 -1.70 1.47
CA ASP A 131 8.41 -2.31 0.54
C ASP A 131 8.55 -3.84 0.47
N LEU A 132 9.77 -4.37 0.66
CA LEU A 132 10.04 -5.82 0.61
C LEU A 132 9.96 -6.49 1.99
N LEU A 133 10.04 -5.73 3.08
CA LEU A 133 9.94 -6.28 4.44
C LEU A 133 8.68 -7.13 4.63
N LEU A 134 7.54 -6.62 4.19
CA LEU A 134 6.25 -7.32 4.30
C LEU A 134 6.25 -8.65 3.51
N LEU A 135 6.94 -8.68 2.36
CA LEU A 135 7.11 -9.92 1.61
C LEU A 135 7.99 -10.90 2.39
N VAL A 136 9.11 -10.44 2.95
CA VAL A 136 10.03 -11.27 3.75
C VAL A 136 9.27 -11.89 4.93
N GLU A 137 8.56 -11.08 5.72
CA GLU A 137 7.73 -11.54 6.85
C GLU A 137 6.72 -12.62 6.43
N ILE A 138 5.94 -12.38 5.36
CA ILE A 138 4.96 -13.36 4.85
C ILE A 138 5.65 -14.67 4.43
N ILE A 139 6.79 -14.59 3.75
CA ILE A 139 7.51 -15.77 3.26
C ILE A 139 8.24 -16.51 4.39
N GLU A 140 8.63 -15.84 5.46
CA GLU A 140 9.21 -16.46 6.65
C GLU A 140 8.15 -17.17 7.49
N ASP A 141 7.04 -16.48 7.77
CA ASP A 141 6.00 -16.99 8.66
C ASP A 141 5.12 -18.06 7.99
N HIS A 142 4.84 -17.91 6.68
CA HIS A 142 3.85 -18.73 5.98
C HIS A 142 4.40 -19.48 4.78
N GLY A 143 5.55 -19.05 4.27
CA GLY A 143 6.15 -19.61 3.07
C GLY A 143 5.44 -19.21 1.78
N VAL A 144 6.13 -19.47 0.68
CA VAL A 144 5.72 -19.13 -0.69
C VAL A 144 4.37 -19.77 -1.06
N GLY A 145 4.11 -20.98 -0.57
CA GLY A 145 2.92 -21.75 -0.94
C GLY A 145 1.61 -21.07 -0.57
N VAL A 146 1.60 -20.26 0.50
CA VAL A 146 0.41 -19.52 0.92
C VAL A 146 0.06 -18.43 -0.08
N VAL A 147 1.06 -17.68 -0.57
CA VAL A 147 0.85 -16.64 -1.60
C VAL A 147 0.36 -17.26 -2.91
N LEU A 148 0.94 -18.39 -3.32
CA LEU A 148 0.51 -19.08 -4.55
C LEU A 148 -0.94 -19.57 -4.46
N LYS A 149 -1.34 -20.13 -3.31
CA LYS A 149 -2.73 -20.54 -3.06
C LYS A 149 -3.68 -19.34 -3.05
N ALA A 150 -3.24 -18.20 -2.50
CA ALA A 150 -4.04 -16.98 -2.48
C ALA A 150 -4.30 -16.46 -3.90
N VAL A 151 -3.27 -16.42 -4.75
CA VAL A 151 -3.40 -16.05 -6.16
C VAL A 151 -4.38 -16.97 -6.90
N GLN A 152 -4.33 -18.29 -6.64
CA GLN A 152 -5.26 -19.25 -7.24
C GLN A 152 -6.71 -19.10 -6.79
N ARG A 153 -6.96 -18.45 -5.63
CA ARG A 153 -8.30 -18.19 -5.10
C ARG A 153 -8.89 -16.87 -5.56
N LEU A 154 -8.14 -16.06 -6.32
CA LEU A 154 -8.66 -14.83 -6.90
C LEU A 154 -9.80 -15.14 -7.88
N CYS A 155 -10.89 -14.39 -7.77
CA CYS A 155 -12.02 -14.48 -8.69
C CYS A 155 -11.93 -13.41 -9.79
N PRO A 156 -12.74 -13.55 -10.86
CA PRO A 156 -12.96 -12.47 -11.81
C PRO A 156 -13.44 -11.16 -11.15
N GLU A 157 -13.12 -10.00 -11.76
CA GLU A 157 -13.45 -8.67 -11.22
C GLU A 157 -14.97 -8.45 -11.07
N ASP A 158 -15.81 -9.09 -11.89
CA ASP A 158 -17.28 -8.98 -11.86
C ASP A 158 -17.95 -9.82 -10.76
N GLU A 159 -17.25 -10.79 -10.19
CA GLU A 159 -17.74 -11.63 -9.08
C GLU A 159 -17.17 -11.20 -7.71
N ALA A 160 -16.21 -10.28 -7.72
CA ALA A 160 -15.48 -9.81 -6.55
C ALA A 160 -16.36 -8.95 -5.64
N GLN A 161 -16.15 -9.13 -4.33
CA GLN A 161 -16.65 -8.20 -3.32
C GLN A 161 -15.67 -7.04 -3.11
N VAL A 162 -14.37 -7.32 -3.25
CA VAL A 162 -13.30 -6.33 -3.10
C VAL A 162 -12.26 -6.53 -4.19
N VAL A 163 -11.85 -5.44 -4.82
CA VAL A 163 -10.79 -5.43 -5.84
C VAL A 163 -9.50 -4.86 -5.23
N VAL A 164 -8.42 -5.64 -5.25
CA VAL A 164 -7.09 -5.16 -4.86
C VAL A 164 -6.34 -4.66 -6.09
N SER A 165 -5.69 -3.51 -5.98
CA SER A 165 -4.85 -2.96 -7.05
C SER A 165 -3.65 -2.24 -6.47
N THR A 166 -2.50 -2.36 -7.13
CA THR A 166 -1.45 -1.37 -6.91
C THR A 166 -1.88 -0.01 -7.49
N ALA A 167 -1.48 1.10 -6.87
CA ALA A 167 -1.84 2.43 -7.33
C ALA A 167 -1.32 2.74 -8.76
N HIS A 168 -0.25 2.07 -9.19
CA HIS A 168 0.22 2.14 -10.57
C HIS A 168 -0.76 1.52 -11.57
N LYS A 169 -1.38 0.39 -11.22
CA LYS A 169 -2.32 -0.35 -12.07
C LYS A 169 -3.75 0.20 -12.03
N SER A 170 -4.03 1.13 -11.12
CA SER A 170 -5.36 1.73 -10.95
C SER A 170 -5.63 2.93 -11.87
N LYS A 171 -4.64 3.38 -12.65
CA LYS A 171 -4.80 4.50 -13.59
C LYS A 171 -5.95 4.24 -14.57
N GLY A 172 -6.85 5.23 -14.70
CA GLY A 172 -8.03 5.14 -15.56
C GLY A 172 -9.20 4.36 -14.97
N ARG A 173 -9.06 3.81 -13.76
CA ARG A 173 -10.13 3.16 -13.00
C ARG A 173 -10.61 4.06 -11.87
N GLU A 174 -11.86 3.88 -11.48
CA GLU A 174 -12.46 4.56 -10.33
C GLU A 174 -13.46 3.59 -9.67
N TRP A 175 -13.50 3.58 -8.34
CA TRP A 175 -14.43 2.77 -7.55
C TRP A 175 -15.33 3.66 -6.73
N HIS A 176 -16.45 3.12 -6.26
CA HIS A 176 -17.35 3.88 -5.39
C HIS A 176 -16.64 4.11 -4.04
N ALA A 177 -16.45 3.07 -3.24
CA ALA A 177 -15.73 3.12 -1.97
C ALA A 177 -14.28 2.61 -2.10
N VAL A 178 -13.29 3.38 -1.63
CA VAL A 178 -11.87 3.00 -1.70
C VAL A 178 -11.21 3.08 -0.33
N ARG A 179 -10.41 2.07 0.00
CA ARG A 179 -9.46 2.10 1.11
C ARG A 179 -8.02 2.14 0.60
N ILE A 180 -7.20 3.01 1.18
CA ILE A 180 -5.76 3.01 0.94
C ILE A 180 -5.09 2.08 1.94
N ALA A 181 -4.28 1.13 1.44
CA ALA A 181 -3.62 0.13 2.27
C ALA A 181 -2.58 0.76 3.21
N ALA A 182 -2.23 0.02 4.27
CA ALA A 182 -1.28 0.47 5.29
C ALA A 182 0.16 0.64 4.76
N ASP A 183 0.49 0.05 3.61
CA ASP A 183 1.82 0.12 2.98
C ASP A 183 2.16 1.51 2.40
N PHE A 184 1.21 2.46 2.44
CA PHE A 184 1.44 3.88 2.18
C PHE A 184 1.96 4.67 3.38
N ALA A 185 1.98 4.07 4.58
CA ALA A 185 2.49 4.73 5.77
C ALA A 185 4.03 4.89 5.68
N PRO A 186 4.59 6.07 6.01
CA PRO A 186 6.02 6.25 6.18
C PRO A 186 6.49 5.26 7.23
N ARG A 187 7.48 4.44 6.88
CA ARG A 187 8.17 3.57 7.83
C ARG A 187 9.37 4.37 8.33
N ASP A 188 9.41 4.65 9.63
CA ASP A 188 10.32 5.61 10.26
C ASP A 188 11.77 5.45 9.77
N GLY A 189 12.33 6.54 9.24
CA GLY A 189 13.66 6.59 8.64
C GLY A 189 13.83 7.70 7.60
N SER A 190 12.75 8.10 6.90
CA SER A 190 12.71 9.45 6.33
C SER A 190 12.71 10.42 7.49
N LYS A 191 13.68 11.35 7.51
CA LYS A 191 13.82 12.43 8.50
C LYS A 191 12.52 13.23 8.59
N THR A 192 11.59 12.71 9.37
CA THR A 192 10.38 13.40 9.75
C THR A 192 10.41 13.39 11.25
N LEU A 193 10.61 14.58 11.82
CA LEU A 193 10.65 14.87 13.25
C LEU A 193 12.03 14.72 13.92
N SER A 194 13.09 15.29 13.33
CA SER A 194 14.01 16.06 14.17
C SER A 194 13.46 17.47 14.30
N THR A 195 12.60 17.65 15.30
CA THR A 195 12.35 18.95 15.94
C THR A 195 13.70 19.60 16.20
N GLU A 196 14.00 20.77 15.62
CA GLU A 196 14.84 21.87 16.17
C GLU A 196 14.87 23.10 15.23
N THR A 197 13.80 23.37 14.47
CA THR A 197 13.62 24.69 13.84
C THR A 197 12.15 25.05 13.81
N ASP A 198 11.80 26.15 14.47
CA ASP A 198 10.48 26.82 14.48
C ASP A 198 10.16 27.47 13.11
N ASP A 199 10.40 26.76 12.01
CA ASP A 199 10.00 27.20 10.67
C ASP A 199 8.70 26.45 10.28
N GLU A 200 7.56 27.15 10.42
CA GLU A 200 6.21 26.61 10.15
C GLU A 200 5.95 26.20 8.68
N ASP A 201 6.91 26.41 7.77
CA ASP A 201 6.74 26.21 6.32
C ASP A 201 7.54 25.02 5.74
N VAL A 202 8.23 24.23 6.56
CA VAL A 202 8.99 23.08 6.04
C VAL A 202 8.05 21.92 5.73
N LEU A 203 7.72 21.74 4.45
CA LEU A 203 7.11 20.51 3.95
C LEU A 203 7.99 19.32 4.38
N PRO A 204 7.41 18.20 4.84
CA PRO A 204 8.20 17.00 5.10
C PRO A 204 8.97 16.62 3.83
N ASP A 205 10.11 15.97 3.98
CA ASP A 205 10.87 15.40 2.85
C ASP A 205 10.08 14.20 2.29
N ILE A 206 8.97 14.52 1.61
CA ILE A 206 8.10 13.57 0.93
C ILE A 206 8.69 13.41 -0.46
N ASN A 207 9.05 12.18 -0.81
CA ASN A 207 9.46 11.86 -2.17
C ASN A 207 8.33 12.26 -3.14
N LEU A 208 8.65 13.12 -4.12
CA LEU A 208 7.68 13.60 -5.11
C LEU A 208 7.00 12.45 -5.87
N GLU A 209 7.68 11.32 -6.09
CA GLU A 209 7.08 10.15 -6.72
C GLU A 209 6.02 9.49 -5.83
N GLU A 210 6.28 9.41 -4.52
CA GLU A 210 5.31 8.89 -3.55
C GLU A 210 4.10 9.82 -3.43
N ALA A 211 4.32 11.14 -3.43
CA ALA A 211 3.23 12.11 -3.42
C ALA A 211 2.37 12.02 -4.70
N ARG A 212 2.98 11.81 -5.88
CA ARG A 212 2.25 11.55 -7.13
C ARG A 212 1.45 10.26 -7.06
N LEU A 213 2.02 9.21 -6.45
CA LEU A 213 1.33 7.93 -6.29
C LEU A 213 0.14 8.05 -5.33
N ALA A 214 0.31 8.75 -4.21
CA ALA A 214 -0.74 9.07 -3.26
C ALA A 214 -1.88 9.86 -3.92
N TYR A 215 -1.54 10.89 -4.72
CA TYR A 215 -2.52 11.60 -5.54
C TYR A 215 -3.28 10.64 -6.47
N VAL A 216 -2.60 9.74 -7.18
CA VAL A 216 -3.25 8.75 -8.04
C VAL A 216 -4.19 7.87 -7.22
N ALA A 217 -3.79 7.42 -6.03
CA ALA A 217 -4.57 6.54 -5.18
C ALA A 217 -5.84 7.23 -4.62
N VAL A 218 -5.69 8.41 -4.02
CA VAL A 218 -6.81 9.23 -3.50
C VAL A 218 -7.81 9.54 -4.61
N THR A 219 -7.32 9.82 -5.80
CA THR A 219 -8.18 10.13 -6.94
C THR A 219 -8.95 8.91 -7.46
N ARG A 220 -8.65 7.67 -7.08
CA ARG A 220 -9.48 6.54 -7.56
C ARG A 220 -10.84 6.43 -6.87
N ALA A 221 -11.01 7.09 -5.71
CA ALA A 221 -12.27 7.09 -4.98
C ALA A 221 -13.28 8.02 -5.65
N ARG A 222 -14.51 7.52 -5.84
CA ARG A 222 -15.65 8.39 -6.15
C ARG A 222 -16.23 8.93 -4.86
N GLN A 223 -16.71 8.07 -3.95
CA GLN A 223 -17.25 8.34 -2.60
C GLN A 223 -17.55 7.00 -1.87
N PRO A 224 -17.18 6.72 -0.59
CA PRO A 224 -16.24 7.35 0.35
C PRO A 224 -14.77 6.92 0.19
N LEU A 225 -13.85 7.60 0.88
CA LEU A 225 -12.41 7.28 0.93
C LEU A 225 -11.93 7.03 2.36
N ASP A 226 -11.29 5.88 2.58
CA ASP A 226 -10.49 5.61 3.76
C ASP A 226 -9.02 5.88 3.45
N LEU A 227 -8.45 6.89 4.12
CA LEU A 227 -7.05 7.28 3.94
C LEU A 227 -6.07 6.22 4.43
N GLY A 228 -6.44 5.34 5.36
CA GLY A 228 -5.60 4.25 5.87
C GLY A 228 -4.12 4.65 6.03
N GLY A 229 -3.24 4.06 5.21
CA GLY A 229 -1.80 4.32 5.23
C GLY A 229 -1.39 5.75 4.86
N LEU A 230 -2.25 6.59 4.27
CA LEU A 230 -2.00 8.01 4.01
C LEU A 230 -2.44 8.93 5.14
N SER A 231 -3.10 8.42 6.19
CA SER A 231 -3.63 9.24 7.30
C SER A 231 -2.57 10.06 8.05
N TRP A 232 -1.29 9.73 7.91
CA TRP A 232 -0.18 10.49 8.47
C TRP A 232 -0.09 11.93 7.97
N ILE A 233 -0.59 12.23 6.76
CA ILE A 233 -0.58 13.59 6.21
C ILE A 233 -1.36 14.56 7.10
N ASN A 234 -2.33 14.08 7.89
CA ASN A 234 -3.10 14.87 8.86
C ASN A 234 -2.29 15.29 10.10
N ARG A 235 -1.09 14.74 10.30
CA ARG A 235 -0.15 15.13 11.36
C ARG A 235 0.91 16.11 10.87
N CYS A 236 0.91 16.45 9.59
CA CYS A 236 1.84 17.38 8.99
C CYS A 236 1.43 18.83 9.33
N PRO A 237 2.30 19.66 9.92
CA PRO A 237 1.95 21.04 10.33
C PRO A 237 1.44 21.91 9.17
N SER A 238 2.00 21.74 7.98
CA SER A 238 1.65 22.48 6.76
C SER A 238 0.32 22.06 6.13
N PHE A 239 -0.29 20.97 6.60
CA PHE A 239 -1.60 20.51 6.13
C PHE A 239 -2.48 20.13 7.33
N GLY A 240 -3.19 21.12 7.87
CA GLY A 240 -4.06 20.97 9.03
C GLY A 240 -5.02 19.76 8.98
N LYS A 241 -5.50 19.33 10.15
CA LYS A 241 -6.33 18.14 10.31
C LYS A 241 -7.58 18.21 9.43
N THR A 242 -7.81 17.22 8.58
CA THR A 242 -9.17 16.86 8.18
C THR A 242 -9.89 16.31 9.42
N SER A 243 -11.19 16.60 9.56
CA SER A 243 -12.01 16.18 10.71
C SER A 243 -12.29 14.67 10.68
N ALA A 244 -11.26 13.85 10.82
CA ALA A 244 -11.33 12.41 11.01
C ALA A 244 -10.84 12.07 12.43
N GLY A 245 -11.66 11.34 13.19
CA GLY A 245 -11.35 10.89 14.55
C GLY A 245 -10.13 9.94 14.62
N PRO A 246 -9.58 9.71 15.82
CA PRO A 246 -8.34 8.97 16.00
C PRO A 246 -8.47 7.51 15.50
N VAL A 247 -7.51 7.11 14.66
CA VAL A 247 -7.34 5.72 14.21
C VAL A 247 -6.70 4.93 15.35
N ALA A 248 -7.44 3.98 15.91
CA ALA A 248 -6.91 3.05 16.89
C ALA A 248 -6.01 2.03 16.19
N ALA A 249 -4.76 1.91 16.66
CA ALA A 249 -3.85 0.84 16.27
C ALA A 249 -4.49 -0.52 16.63
N LEU A 250 -4.97 -1.25 15.64
CA LEU A 250 -5.42 -2.63 15.81
C LEU A 250 -4.20 -3.54 15.86
N ILE A 251 -3.70 -3.76 17.07
CA ILE A 251 -2.93 -4.97 17.38
C ILE A 251 -3.98 -6.06 17.61
N SER A 252 -4.29 -6.84 16.57
CA SER A 252 -5.12 -8.03 16.67
C SER A 252 -4.29 -9.25 16.29
N SER A 253 -4.50 -10.34 17.04
CA SER A 253 -3.95 -11.68 16.81
C SER A 253 -3.80 -12.02 15.32
N SER A 254 -2.65 -12.59 14.95
CA SER A 254 -2.29 -13.06 13.61
C SER A 254 -3.52 -13.55 12.83
N PRO A 255 -3.97 -12.81 11.78
CA PRO A 255 -5.08 -13.21 10.91
C PRO A 255 -4.89 -14.60 10.28
N TRP A 256 -3.64 -15.08 10.27
CA TRP A 256 -3.15 -16.24 9.54
C TRP A 256 -3.50 -17.59 10.16
N ASP A 257 -3.85 -17.64 11.45
CA ASP A 257 -4.33 -18.88 12.10
C ASP A 257 -5.70 -19.35 11.56
N ARG A 258 -6.43 -18.49 10.84
CA ARG A 258 -7.78 -18.76 10.31
C ARG A 258 -7.78 -19.34 8.90
N LEU A 259 -6.66 -19.22 8.19
CA LEU A 259 -6.41 -19.97 6.96
C LEU A 259 -6.02 -21.38 7.40
N GLY A 260 -7.02 -22.19 7.75
CA GLY A 260 -6.82 -23.53 8.30
C GLY A 260 -5.82 -24.38 7.50
N PRO A 261 -5.14 -25.34 8.14
CA PRO A 261 -4.15 -26.17 7.48
C PRO A 261 -4.79 -26.94 6.31
N ALA A 262 -4.04 -27.08 5.23
CA ALA A 262 -4.40 -28.02 4.18
C ALA A 262 -4.57 -29.42 4.80
N ALA A 263 -5.62 -30.13 4.38
CA ALA A 263 -6.06 -31.40 4.94
C ALA A 263 -4.89 -32.38 5.24
N MET A 264 -5.02 -33.00 6.41
CA MET A 264 -4.07 -33.87 7.11
C MET A 264 -3.26 -34.81 6.23
N SER A 265 -1.94 -34.78 6.42
CA SER A 265 -1.06 -35.94 6.21
C SER A 265 -0.12 -36.07 7.41
N SER A 266 -0.31 -37.15 8.16
CA SER A 266 0.51 -37.85 9.19
C SER A 266 1.66 -37.11 9.91
N PRO A 267 1.92 -37.41 11.21
CA PRO A 267 3.02 -36.81 11.94
C PRO A 267 4.37 -37.07 11.25
N SER A 268 5.17 -36.00 11.22
CA SER A 268 6.49 -35.96 10.61
C SER A 268 7.43 -36.96 11.31
N PRO A 269 8.22 -37.77 10.57
CA PRO A 269 9.23 -38.65 11.15
C PRO A 269 10.29 -37.92 11.98
N TRP A 270 10.35 -36.59 11.88
CA TRP A 270 11.38 -35.73 12.45
C TRP A 270 11.10 -35.31 13.91
N ASP A 271 9.89 -35.53 14.43
CA ASP A 271 9.55 -35.29 15.85
C ASP A 271 10.19 -36.31 16.81
N ARG A 272 10.91 -37.33 16.30
CA ARG A 272 11.63 -38.34 17.08
C ARG A 272 13.13 -38.12 17.17
N LEU A 273 13.69 -37.12 16.50
CA LEU A 273 15.11 -36.81 16.63
C LEU A 273 15.27 -35.73 17.69
N GLY A 274 15.75 -36.15 18.86
CA GLY A 274 16.12 -35.25 19.95
C GLY A 274 17.16 -34.21 19.53
N PRO A 275 17.45 -33.22 20.40
CA PRO A 275 18.21 -32.03 20.05
C PRO A 275 19.62 -32.34 19.56
N HIS A 276 20.08 -31.53 18.59
CA HIS A 276 21.37 -31.64 17.92
C HIS A 276 22.53 -31.40 18.90
N PRO A 277 23.63 -32.19 18.89
CA PRO A 277 24.76 -31.94 19.77
C PRO A 277 25.48 -30.63 19.41
N ALA A 278 25.88 -29.89 20.45
CA ALA A 278 26.62 -28.63 20.34
C ALA A 278 28.00 -28.84 19.69
N ARG A 279 28.37 -27.93 18.78
CA ARG A 279 29.66 -27.96 18.07
C ARG A 279 30.78 -27.32 18.90
N PRO A 280 32.04 -27.78 18.73
CA PRO A 280 33.22 -27.28 19.45
C PRO A 280 33.63 -25.86 19.02
#